data_AF-A0A6P8Y672-F1
#
_entry.id   AF-A0A6P8Y672-F1
#
_cell.length_a   1.000
_cell.length_b   1.000
_cell.length_c   1.000
_cell.angle_alpha   90.00
_cell.angle_beta   90.00
_cell.angle_gamma   90.00
#
_symmetry.space_group_name_H-M   'P 1'
#
loop_
_entity.id
_entity.type
_entity.pdbx_description
1 polymer ?
#
loop_
_entity_poly.entity_id
_entity_poly.type
_entity_poly.pdbx_seq_one_letter_code
_entity_poly.pdbx_strand_id
1 'polypeptide(L)'
;MNTSVSSRNATLLLRISCLIWLLAIDVNAAVSANALSANRLLKEPLPLALQVRIRQCRQRCYQQTLAEQTPPALCRSRPDCYMCHDYCRVLVIAEWSLAAAMCADRNFCSRGCRTACQFHRHYTTSKGGD
;
A
#
# COMPACT_ATOMS: atom_id res chain seq x y z
N MET A 1 76.75 -11.34 -0.99
CA MET A 1 76.14 -10.01 -1.18
C MET A 1 74.63 -10.19 -1.35
N ASN A 2 73.89 -9.64 -0.40
CA ASN A 2 72.48 -9.24 -0.34
C ASN A 2 71.52 -9.62 -1.48
N THR A 3 70.35 -10.17 -1.11
CA THR A 3 69.03 -9.54 -1.39
C THR A 3 67.90 -10.29 -0.64
N SER A 4 68.00 -10.35 0.69
CA SER A 4 66.86 -10.68 1.57
C SER A 4 66.00 -9.42 1.79
N VAL A 5 65.45 -8.84 0.73
CA VAL A 5 64.53 -7.67 0.79
C VAL A 5 63.59 -7.68 -0.42
N SER A 6 62.75 -8.71 -0.57
CA SER A 6 61.69 -8.68 -1.60
C SER A 6 60.41 -9.42 -1.21
N SER A 7 60.49 -10.40 -0.30
CA SER A 7 59.31 -11.17 0.15
C SER A 7 58.49 -10.47 1.25
N ARG A 8 59.11 -9.63 2.09
CA ARG A 8 58.40 -8.92 3.18
C ARG A 8 57.48 -7.81 2.66
N ASN A 9 57.83 -7.19 1.53
CA ASN A 9 57.09 -6.05 0.98
C ASN A 9 55.81 -6.50 0.27
N ALA A 10 55.82 -7.64 -0.43
CA ALA A 10 54.62 -8.18 -1.10
C ALA A 10 53.52 -8.58 -0.11
N THR A 11 53.90 -9.21 1.02
CA THR A 11 52.96 -9.63 2.07
C THR A 11 52.41 -8.43 2.85
N LEU A 12 53.22 -7.38 3.05
CA LEU A 12 52.79 -6.14 3.67
C LEU A 12 51.78 -5.40 2.78
N LEU A 13 52.05 -5.32 1.48
CA LEU A 13 51.16 -4.68 0.50
C LEU A 13 49.80 -5.39 0.39
N LEU A 14 49.76 -6.74 0.44
CA LEU A 14 48.49 -7.49 0.46
C LEU A 14 47.66 -7.27 1.73
N ARG A 15 48.32 -7.10 2.89
CA ARG A 15 47.61 -6.80 4.14
C ARG A 15 47.11 -5.36 4.18
N ILE A 16 47.89 -4.42 3.67
CA ILE A 16 47.51 -3.01 3.57
C ILE A 16 46.32 -2.83 2.62
N SER A 17 46.31 -3.49 1.46
CA SER A 17 45.15 -3.42 0.55
C SER A 17 43.88 -3.97 1.21
N CYS A 18 43.96 -5.08 1.93
CA CYS A 18 42.82 -5.66 2.66
C CYS A 18 42.29 -4.72 3.75
N LEU A 19 43.18 -4.05 4.51
CA LEU A 19 42.78 -3.05 5.50
C LEU A 19 42.18 -1.79 4.87
N ILE A 20 42.67 -1.37 3.70
CA ILE A 20 42.09 -0.23 2.95
C ILE A 20 40.67 -0.56 2.48
N TRP A 21 40.41 -1.80 2.03
CA TRP A 21 39.06 -2.25 1.68
C TRP A 21 38.12 -2.35 2.90
N LEU A 22 38.65 -2.70 4.08
CA LEU A 22 37.86 -2.77 5.31
C LEU A 22 37.55 -1.39 5.92
N LEU A 23 38.45 -0.41 5.74
CA LEU A 23 38.26 0.98 6.18
C LEU A 23 37.44 1.83 5.18
N ALA A 24 37.20 1.33 3.96
CA ALA A 24 36.31 1.97 2.99
C ALA A 24 34.82 1.71 3.27
N ILE A 25 34.49 0.97 4.33
CA ILE A 25 33.10 0.76 4.81
C ILE A 25 32.85 1.65 6.04
N ASP A 26 33.32 2.90 6.02
CA ASP A 26 32.90 3.90 6.98
C ASP A 26 31.68 4.67 6.44
N VAL A 27 30.52 4.20 6.92
CA VAL A 27 29.45 5.05 7.47
C VAL A 27 29.12 6.30 6.65
N ASN A 28 28.55 6.14 5.46
CA ASN A 28 27.61 7.14 4.96
C ASN A 28 26.21 6.90 5.57
N ALA A 29 26.12 7.00 6.90
CA ALA A 29 24.86 7.17 7.62
C ALA A 29 24.62 8.65 7.94
N ALA A 30 24.98 9.55 7.03
CA ALA A 30 24.33 10.84 6.91
C ALA A 30 23.16 10.68 5.93
N VAL A 31 22.11 9.95 6.34
CA VAL A 31 20.85 10.03 5.62
C VAL A 31 20.27 11.39 5.97
N SER A 32 20.23 12.24 4.97
CA SER A 32 19.46 13.46 4.93
C SER A 32 18.04 13.18 5.43
N ALA A 33 17.76 13.58 6.67
CA ALA A 33 16.41 13.98 7.00
C ALA A 33 16.04 15.10 6.01
N ASN A 34 14.88 14.95 5.36
CA ASN A 34 14.26 15.92 4.45
C ASN A 34 14.47 15.65 2.95
N ALA A 35 14.12 14.45 2.48
CA ALA A 35 13.44 14.26 1.18
C ALA A 35 13.03 12.78 1.02
N LEU A 36 11.86 12.38 1.53
CA LEU A 36 10.98 11.40 0.86
C LEU A 36 9.62 11.35 1.58
N SER A 37 8.92 12.48 1.46
CA SER A 37 7.47 12.55 1.52
C SER A 37 6.87 11.68 0.39
N ALA A 38 5.70 11.08 0.64
CA ALA A 38 4.78 10.38 -0.27
C ALA A 38 4.75 8.83 -0.33
N ASN A 39 5.81 8.05 -0.01
CA ASN A 39 5.76 6.58 -0.22
C ASN A 39 5.80 5.68 1.04
N ARG A 40 5.96 6.23 2.25
CA ARG A 40 6.00 5.41 3.49
C ARG A 40 4.65 5.19 4.16
N LEU A 41 3.55 5.69 3.60
CA LEU A 41 2.19 5.59 4.17
C LEU A 41 1.41 4.36 3.65
N LEU A 42 2.06 3.42 2.94
CA LEU A 42 1.44 2.19 2.45
C LEU A 42 1.80 0.94 3.27
N LYS A 43 2.53 1.06 4.39
CA LYS A 43 3.05 -0.09 5.14
C LYS A 43 2.55 -0.21 6.57
N GLU A 44 1.40 0.37 6.89
CA GLU A 44 0.63 -0.08 8.05
C GLU A 44 -0.62 -0.78 7.52
N PRO A 45 -0.75 -2.11 7.71
CA PRO A 45 -1.94 -2.83 7.26
C PRO A 45 -3.15 -2.28 8.01
N LEU A 46 -4.23 -1.98 7.27
CA LEU A 46 -5.50 -1.55 7.87
C LEU A 46 -5.88 -2.50 9.02
N PRO A 47 -6.52 -2.02 10.10
CA PRO A 47 -7.06 -2.87 11.15
C PRO A 47 -7.88 -4.02 10.56
N LEU A 48 -7.74 -5.22 11.13
CA LEU A 48 -8.39 -6.44 10.60
C LEU A 48 -9.91 -6.25 10.44
N ALA A 49 -10.56 -5.55 11.37
CA ALA A 49 -11.98 -5.23 11.30
C ALA A 49 -12.34 -4.41 10.04
N LEU A 50 -11.50 -3.45 9.64
CA LEU A 50 -11.69 -2.66 8.42
C LEU A 50 -11.46 -3.53 7.18
N GLN A 51 -10.44 -4.39 7.19
CA GLN A 51 -10.19 -5.31 6.09
C GLN A 51 -11.36 -6.28 5.86
N VAL A 52 -11.93 -6.83 6.94
CA VAL A 52 -13.11 -7.70 6.87
C VAL A 52 -14.30 -6.95 6.27
N ARG A 53 -14.54 -5.70 6.71
CA ARG A 53 -15.60 -4.86 6.13
C ARG A 53 -15.39 -4.63 4.63
N ILE A 54 -14.17 -4.32 4.20
CA ILE A 54 -13.85 -4.14 2.77
C ILE A 54 -14.13 -5.43 1.99
N ARG A 55 -13.73 -6.59 2.52
CA ARG A 55 -13.99 -7.89 1.87
C ARG A 55 -15.48 -8.20 1.75
N GLN A 56 -16.25 -7.96 2.80
CA GLN A 56 -17.72 -8.14 2.79
C GLN A 56 -18.40 -7.22 1.77
N CYS A 57 -17.99 -5.95 1.73
CA CYS A 57 -18.47 -5.00 0.73
C CYS A 57 -18.18 -5.50 -0.69
N ARG A 58 -16.95 -5.95 -0.96
CA ARG A 58 -16.54 -6.47 -2.28
C ARG A 58 -17.30 -7.72 -2.69
N GLN A 59 -17.50 -8.65 -1.77
CA GLN A 59 -18.30 -9.85 -2.05
C GLN A 59 -19.71 -9.47 -2.52
N ARG A 60 -20.36 -8.51 -1.85
CA ARG A 60 -21.68 -8.00 -2.25
C ARG A 60 -21.64 -7.27 -3.60
N CYS A 61 -20.62 -6.45 -3.83
CA CYS A 61 -20.41 -5.79 -5.13
C CYS A 61 -20.35 -6.80 -6.27
N TYR A 62 -19.57 -7.87 -6.10
CA TYR A 62 -19.41 -8.89 -7.13
C TYR A 62 -20.73 -9.60 -7.43
N GLN A 63 -21.48 -9.96 -6.40
CA GLN A 63 -22.81 -10.57 -6.56
C GLN A 63 -23.81 -9.68 -7.30
N GLN A 64 -23.72 -8.35 -7.13
CA GLN A 64 -24.69 -7.42 -7.72
C GLN A 64 -24.28 -6.87 -9.10
N THR A 65 -22.98 -6.82 -9.39
CA THR A 65 -22.46 -6.18 -10.61
C THR A 65 -21.95 -7.18 -11.65
N LEU A 66 -21.75 -8.43 -11.28
CA LEU A 66 -21.36 -9.51 -12.19
C LEU A 66 -22.55 -10.45 -12.38
N ALA A 67 -22.88 -10.76 -13.64
CA ALA A 67 -24.01 -11.63 -13.98
C ALA A 67 -23.74 -13.13 -13.67
N GLU A 68 -22.50 -13.48 -13.32
CA GLU A 68 -22.07 -14.84 -13.01
C GLU A 68 -20.92 -14.78 -11.99
N GLN A 69 -20.55 -15.91 -11.37
CA GLN A 69 -19.42 -16.02 -10.41
C GLN A 69 -18.08 -15.76 -11.12
N THR A 70 -17.88 -14.50 -11.48
CA THR A 70 -16.81 -14.06 -12.35
C THR A 70 -15.62 -13.75 -11.46
N PRO A 71 -14.41 -14.29 -11.74
CA PRO A 71 -13.26 -14.06 -10.88
C PRO A 71 -12.99 -12.56 -10.70
N PRO A 72 -12.54 -12.10 -9.51
CA PRO A 72 -12.28 -10.69 -9.22
C PRO A 72 -11.38 -9.99 -10.25
N ALA A 73 -10.53 -10.74 -10.95
CA ALA A 73 -9.69 -10.24 -12.03
C ALA A 73 -10.48 -9.58 -13.18
N LEU A 74 -11.70 -10.05 -13.45
CA LEU A 74 -12.58 -9.51 -14.48
C LEU A 74 -13.37 -8.29 -14.00
N CYS A 75 -13.31 -7.95 -12.71
CA CYS A 75 -13.97 -6.76 -12.18
C CYS A 75 -13.39 -5.48 -12.78
N ARG A 76 -12.08 -5.45 -13.09
CA ARG A 76 -11.42 -4.28 -13.68
C ARG A 76 -11.93 -3.90 -15.06
N SER A 77 -12.44 -4.85 -15.86
CA SER A 77 -12.99 -4.57 -17.19
C SER A 77 -14.47 -4.16 -17.17
N ARG A 78 -15.11 -4.18 -15.99
CA ARG A 78 -16.52 -3.84 -15.81
C ARG A 78 -16.63 -2.55 -15.00
N PRO A 79 -17.12 -1.44 -15.58
CA PRO A 79 -17.05 -0.12 -14.93
C PRO A 79 -17.79 -0.08 -13.59
N ASP A 80 -18.97 -0.70 -13.49
CA ASP A 80 -19.71 -0.77 -12.23
C ASP A 80 -19.02 -1.65 -11.18
N CYS A 81 -18.47 -2.80 -11.58
CA CYS A 81 -17.75 -3.66 -10.64
C CYS A 81 -16.49 -2.95 -10.11
N TYR A 82 -15.69 -2.40 -11.02
CA TYR A 82 -14.46 -1.67 -10.71
C TYR A 82 -14.72 -0.50 -9.75
N MET A 83 -15.72 0.33 -10.06
CA MET A 83 -16.13 1.44 -9.19
C MET A 83 -16.56 0.93 -7.81
N CYS A 84 -17.39 -0.11 -7.74
CA CYS A 84 -17.83 -0.69 -6.46
C CYS A 84 -16.64 -1.19 -5.63
N HIS A 85 -15.70 -1.91 -6.26
CA HIS A 85 -14.52 -2.46 -5.63
C HIS A 85 -13.62 -1.39 -4.97
N ASP A 86 -13.41 -0.28 -5.67
CA ASP A 86 -12.56 0.81 -5.21
C ASP A 86 -13.27 1.63 -4.12
N TYR A 87 -14.56 1.94 -4.31
CA TYR A 87 -15.36 2.63 -3.29
C TYR A 87 -15.47 1.83 -1.99
N CYS A 88 -15.52 0.50 -2.03
CA CYS A 88 -15.49 -0.32 -0.81
C CYS A 88 -14.27 -0.04 0.07
N ARG A 89 -13.12 0.32 -0.52
CA ARG A 89 -11.91 0.70 0.22
C ARG A 89 -11.96 2.17 0.64
N VAL A 90 -12.31 3.06 -0.27
CA VAL A 90 -12.35 4.51 -0.02
C VAL A 90 -13.29 4.84 1.13
N LEU A 91 -14.50 4.27 1.14
CA LEU A 91 -15.54 4.55 2.14
C LEU A 91 -15.18 4.09 3.56
N VAL A 92 -14.13 3.28 3.72
CA VAL A 92 -13.64 2.79 5.01
C VAL A 92 -12.53 3.67 5.59
N ILE A 93 -11.80 4.37 4.72
CA ILE A 93 -10.61 5.14 5.07
C ILE A 93 -10.92 6.64 5.06
N ALA A 94 -11.84 7.08 4.19
CA ALA A 94 -12.23 8.47 4.06
C ALA A 94 -13.14 8.92 5.21
N GLU A 95 -13.09 10.22 5.51
CA GLU A 95 -14.05 10.89 6.38
C GLU A 95 -15.49 10.65 5.89
N TRP A 96 -16.38 10.32 6.82
CA TRP A 96 -17.74 9.92 6.46
C TRP A 96 -18.53 11.04 5.77
N SER A 97 -18.32 12.30 6.16
CA SER A 97 -18.95 13.46 5.52
C SER A 97 -18.60 13.57 4.04
N LEU A 98 -17.33 13.33 3.69
CA LEU A 98 -16.86 13.32 2.30
C LEU A 98 -17.41 12.10 1.55
N ALA A 99 -17.30 10.92 2.15
CA ALA A 99 -17.87 9.69 1.62
C ALA A 99 -19.38 9.82 1.33
N ALA A 100 -20.14 10.41 2.25
CA ALA A 100 -21.56 10.63 2.13
C ALA A 100 -21.89 11.64 1.01
N ALA A 101 -21.11 12.71 0.86
CA ALA A 101 -21.26 13.66 -0.24
C ALA A 101 -21.05 12.98 -1.60
N MET A 102 -20.01 12.13 -1.73
CA MET A 102 -19.78 11.34 -2.94
C MET A 102 -20.93 10.36 -3.23
N CYS A 103 -21.48 9.74 -2.19
CA CYS A 103 -22.63 8.85 -2.31
C CYS A 103 -23.94 9.55 -2.68
N ALA A 104 -24.07 10.85 -2.38
CA ALA A 104 -25.25 11.65 -2.71
C ALA A 104 -25.22 12.18 -4.15
N ASP A 105 -24.04 12.38 -4.72
CA ASP A 105 -23.89 12.89 -6.07
C ASP A 105 -24.13 11.81 -7.14
N ARG A 106 -25.22 11.95 -7.90
CA ARG A 106 -25.64 10.98 -8.93
C ARG A 106 -24.80 11.04 -10.20
N ASN A 107 -24.07 12.13 -10.45
CA ASN A 107 -23.22 12.28 -11.64
C ASN A 107 -21.91 11.51 -11.47
N PHE A 108 -21.37 11.45 -10.24
CA PHE A 108 -20.14 10.71 -9.94
C PHE A 108 -20.42 9.28 -9.44
N CYS A 109 -21.53 9.06 -8.75
CA CYS A 109 -21.85 7.76 -8.15
C CYS A 109 -22.62 6.86 -9.14
N SER A 110 -21.87 6.03 -9.87
CA SER A 110 -22.40 4.97 -10.74
C SER A 110 -23.19 3.90 -9.97
N ARG A 111 -23.76 2.91 -10.67
CA ARG A 111 -24.51 1.82 -10.01
C ARG A 111 -23.62 1.06 -9.03
N GLY A 112 -22.36 0.82 -9.40
CA GLY A 112 -21.36 0.24 -8.52
C GLY A 112 -21.10 1.05 -7.25
N CYS A 113 -20.89 2.36 -7.39
CA CYS A 113 -20.72 3.24 -6.22
C CYS A 113 -21.92 3.16 -5.26
N ARG A 114 -23.16 3.17 -5.79
CA ARG A 114 -24.38 3.10 -4.97
C ARG A 114 -24.46 1.83 -4.12
N THR A 115 -24.05 0.69 -4.67
CA THR A 115 -23.98 -0.58 -3.91
C THR A 115 -23.00 -0.47 -2.73
N ALA A 116 -21.81 0.09 -2.95
CA ALA A 116 -20.82 0.27 -1.89
C ALA A 116 -21.30 1.27 -0.82
N CYS A 117 -21.91 2.38 -1.24
CA CYS A 117 -22.52 3.37 -0.36
C CYS A 117 -23.63 2.78 0.51
N GLN A 118 -24.52 1.97 -0.07
CA GLN A 118 -25.58 1.31 0.67
C GLN A 118 -25.01 0.37 1.74
N PHE A 119 -23.96 -0.40 1.42
CA PHE A 119 -23.29 -1.27 2.38
C PHE A 119 -22.77 -0.49 3.60
N HIS A 120 -22.04 0.62 3.38
CA HIS A 120 -21.45 1.38 4.48
C HIS A 120 -22.46 2.22 5.26
N ARG A 121 -23.55 2.71 4.63
CA ARG A 121 -24.63 3.40 5.34
C ARG A 121 -25.19 2.55 6.48
N HIS A 122 -25.48 1.27 6.23
CA HIS A 122 -25.97 0.34 7.25
C HIS A 122 -24.98 0.13 8.40
N TYR A 123 -23.67 0.28 8.16
CA TYR A 123 -22.66 0.17 9.20
C TYR A 123 -22.49 1.45 10.04
N THR A 124 -22.73 2.62 9.44
CA THR A 124 -22.66 3.90 10.17
C THR A 124 -23.87 4.13 11.06
N THR A 125 -25.07 3.70 10.64
CA THR A 125 -26.27 3.76 11.48
C THR A 125 -26.18 2.88 12.72
N SER A 126 -25.30 1.87 12.71
CA SER A 126 -25.04 1.00 13.86
C SER A 126 -23.88 1.47 14.74
N LYS A 127 -23.21 2.58 14.40
CA LYS A 127 -22.04 3.11 15.13
C LYS A 127 -22.16 4.59 15.52
N GLY A 128 -23.25 5.27 15.13
CA GLY A 128 -23.52 6.67 15.42
C GLY A 128 -24.82 6.83 16.20
N GLY A 129 -24.97 6.05 17.26
CA GLY A 129 -26.05 6.16 18.24
C GLY A 129 -25.45 6.32 19.64
N ASP A 130 -24.58 7.31 19.81
CA ASP A 130 -24.17 7.93 21.07
C ASP A 130 -23.82 9.40 20.78
#